data_AF-A0A3L7TJW3-F1
#
_entry.id   AF-A0A3L7TJW3-F1
#
_cell.length_a   1.000
_cell.length_b   1.000
_cell.length_c   1.000
_cell.angle_alpha   90.00
_cell.angle_beta   90.00
_cell.angle_gamma   90.00
#
_symmetry.space_group_name_H-M   'P 1'
#
loop_
_entity.id
_entity.type
_entity.pdbx_description
1 polymer ?
#
loop_
_entity_poly.entity_id
_entity_poly.type
_entity_poly.pdbx_seq_one_letter_code
_entity_poly.pdbx_strand_id
1 'polypeptide(L)'
;MSRSPPWATPTSSLDRFRWTCRRCASTRPSAKRTTSSRATAPLLPKFLLRPRSSMRLASPMESFQPHCPGDASVVVSRRASADVVGGGPREMRGKCAGNAREMRAKCRNSLVSSLVSHWVRTSDEVAQALASGGAVVALETAAVTHGLPRTPLATMPEFLNDPTLPRSVRACFGDSVPVHRALGHALAAAVREEGAVPATVGMLRGTLVIGLSASELDELADMSEVHKIAARDVALVAARRGSGGTTVAGTLFACQRATPTPIKIFATGGIGGVHRGYAQLPDISADLFALRETSTLVVCAGAKSILDLPATVEMLDTLGVPLIGLNTPYFPRFLCDGAPPLFVNTSVTDEREAAYFFATQQAFLRASQDSLQQTQQHTAHDPRGMLLCVPPPAAYALQLDEMERAVDEGLAQADRVGARGPDVTPVLLDAVARATQGRSLACNLAVLVNNARVAARVAVELTRQVGGRHA
;
A
#
# COMPACT_ATOMS: atom_id res chain seq x y z
N MET A 1 -53.45 -22.19 58.63
CA MET A 1 -53.04 -22.28 57.22
C MET A 1 -51.60 -21.77 57.13
N SER A 2 -50.66 -22.52 57.73
CA SER A 2 -49.50 -23.21 57.09
C SER A 2 -48.52 -22.23 56.41
N ARG A 3 -47.54 -21.65 57.13
CA ARG A 3 -46.24 -22.16 57.63
C ARG A 3 -45.08 -22.06 56.60
N SER A 4 -43.95 -21.60 57.15
CA SER A 4 -42.74 -20.99 56.59
C SER A 4 -41.66 -22.02 56.08
N PRO A 5 -40.35 -21.69 55.90
CA PRO A 5 -39.58 -21.73 54.63
C PRO A 5 -38.38 -22.76 54.63
N PRO A 6 -37.10 -22.41 54.31
CA PRO A 6 -36.32 -22.55 53.05
C PRO A 6 -35.09 -23.50 53.13
N TRP A 7 -34.50 -24.01 52.02
CA TRP A 7 -33.04 -24.30 51.83
C TRP A 7 -32.71 -25.14 50.57
N ALA A 8 -31.51 -24.92 49.98
CA ALA A 8 -30.53 -25.92 49.48
C ALA A 8 -29.90 -25.66 48.08
N THR A 9 -28.60 -25.32 48.07
CA THR A 9 -27.59 -25.78 47.08
C THR A 9 -26.95 -27.07 47.63
N PRO A 10 -26.45 -28.04 46.81
CA PRO A 10 -25.06 -27.94 46.28
C PRO A 10 -24.70 -28.75 44.98
N THR A 11 -23.49 -28.45 44.47
CA THR A 11 -22.44 -29.33 43.87
C THR A 11 -22.45 -29.83 42.40
N SER A 12 -21.45 -29.31 41.66
CA SER A 12 -20.39 -29.96 40.86
C SER A 12 -20.70 -30.98 39.75
N SER A 13 -20.23 -30.67 38.53
CA SER A 13 -19.17 -31.45 37.85
C SER A 13 -18.52 -30.66 36.71
N LEU A 14 -17.19 -30.59 36.78
CA LEU A 14 -16.28 -30.19 35.71
C LEU A 14 -16.25 -31.31 34.66
N ASP A 15 -16.31 -30.98 33.37
CA ASP A 15 -15.71 -31.86 32.37
C ASP A 15 -14.91 -31.11 31.32
N ARG A 16 -13.66 -31.55 31.19
CA ARG A 16 -12.59 -30.99 30.38
C ARG A 16 -12.64 -31.61 28.99
N PHE A 17 -12.75 -30.79 27.94
CA PHE A 17 -12.46 -31.26 26.58
C PHE A 17 -10.94 -31.29 26.35
N ARG A 18 -10.38 -32.50 26.35
CA ARG A 18 -9.02 -32.80 25.87
C ARG A 18 -9.00 -32.89 24.35
N TRP A 19 -8.11 -32.13 23.73
CA TRP A 19 -7.64 -32.36 22.37
C TRP A 19 -6.71 -33.59 22.35
N THR A 20 -6.97 -34.54 21.46
CA THR A 20 -5.99 -35.59 21.13
C THR A 20 -5.69 -35.58 19.64
N CYS A 21 -4.40 -35.40 19.35
CA CYS A 21 -3.76 -35.50 18.05
C CYS A 21 -3.71 -36.96 17.59
N ARG A 22 -4.12 -37.26 16.35
CA ARG A 22 -3.80 -38.54 15.69
C ARG A 22 -3.16 -38.30 14.33
N ARG A 23 -1.92 -38.78 14.24
CA ARG A 23 -1.10 -38.94 13.04
C ARG A 23 -1.74 -39.91 12.05
N CYS A 24 -1.59 -39.59 10.78
CA CYS A 24 -1.85 -40.44 9.63
C CYS A 24 -0.90 -41.65 9.60
N ALA A 25 -1.47 -42.82 9.31
CA ALA A 25 -0.79 -43.96 8.70
C ALA A 25 -1.79 -44.81 7.92
N SER A 26 -1.27 -45.52 6.91
CA SER A 26 -1.90 -46.61 6.14
C SER A 26 -2.72 -46.15 4.91
N THR A 27 -2.13 -46.18 3.71
CA THR A 27 -2.01 -47.29 2.73
C THR A 27 -3.24 -47.44 1.83
N ARG A 28 -3.06 -47.17 0.53
CA ARG A 28 -3.96 -47.58 -0.56
C ARG A 28 -3.77 -49.06 -0.88
N PRO A 29 -4.82 -49.70 -1.42
CA PRO A 29 -4.63 -50.60 -2.54
C PRO A 29 -5.48 -50.23 -3.76
N SER A 30 -5.13 -50.87 -4.85
CA SER A 30 -5.41 -50.58 -6.25
C SER A 30 -6.65 -51.24 -6.84
N ALA A 31 -7.11 -50.65 -7.95
CA ALA A 31 -7.42 -51.30 -9.25
C ALA A 31 -8.87 -51.72 -9.61
N LYS A 32 -9.24 -51.26 -10.83
CA LYS A 32 -10.14 -51.84 -11.88
C LYS A 32 -11.66 -51.71 -11.64
N ARG A 33 -12.52 -51.39 -12.62
CA ARG A 33 -12.46 -51.53 -14.10
C ARG A 33 -13.49 -50.62 -14.80
N THR A 34 -13.06 -49.98 -15.89
CA THR A 34 -13.69 -49.66 -17.19
C THR A 34 -15.21 -49.75 -17.41
N THR A 35 -15.78 -48.72 -18.05
CA THR A 35 -16.50 -48.80 -19.35
C THR A 35 -16.41 -47.46 -20.10
N SER A 36 -16.53 -47.54 -21.43
CA SER A 36 -16.19 -46.57 -22.47
C SER A 36 -17.35 -45.68 -22.93
N SER A 37 -17.05 -44.45 -23.39
CA SER A 37 -17.65 -43.89 -24.62
C SER A 37 -16.74 -42.79 -25.21
N ARG A 38 -16.78 -42.66 -26.55
CA ARG A 38 -15.88 -41.91 -27.44
C ARG A 38 -16.41 -40.52 -27.79
N ALA A 39 -15.51 -39.73 -28.39
CA ALA A 39 -15.68 -38.49 -29.21
C ALA A 39 -15.73 -37.19 -28.40
N THR A 40 -15.01 -36.10 -28.69
CA THR A 40 -14.18 -35.66 -29.83
C THR A 40 -13.34 -34.48 -29.34
N ALA A 41 -12.06 -34.36 -29.72
CA ALA A 41 -11.18 -33.25 -29.37
C ALA A 41 -10.86 -32.38 -30.61
N PRO A 42 -10.81 -31.04 -30.52
CA PRO A 42 -10.26 -30.22 -31.57
C PRO A 42 -8.76 -29.94 -31.36
N LEU A 43 -8.08 -29.88 -32.50
CA LEU A 43 -6.63 -29.75 -32.71
C LEU A 43 -6.13 -28.32 -32.44
N LEU A 44 -4.97 -28.20 -31.77
CA LEU A 44 -4.14 -27.01 -31.70
C LEU A 44 -3.33 -26.82 -33.01
N PRO A 45 -3.21 -25.61 -33.57
CA PRO A 45 -2.30 -25.37 -34.69
C PRO A 45 -0.87 -25.08 -34.20
N LYS A 46 0.09 -25.82 -34.76
CA LYS A 46 1.54 -25.56 -34.69
C LYS A 46 1.88 -24.38 -35.61
N PHE A 47 2.42 -23.29 -35.06
CA PHE A 47 3.06 -22.24 -35.86
C PHE A 47 4.54 -22.57 -36.08
N LEU A 48 4.89 -22.75 -37.36
CA LEU A 48 6.24 -22.91 -37.89
C LEU A 48 6.94 -21.55 -37.98
N LEU A 49 8.10 -21.42 -37.35
CA LEU A 49 9.05 -20.33 -37.56
C LEU A 49 9.78 -20.53 -38.90
N ARG A 50 9.74 -19.52 -39.78
CA ARG A 50 10.67 -19.37 -40.92
C ARG A 50 11.40 -18.03 -40.84
N PRO A 51 12.67 -17.95 -41.30
CA PRO A 51 13.54 -16.80 -41.08
C PRO A 51 13.34 -15.66 -42.09
N ARG A 52 13.78 -14.48 -41.65
CA ARG A 52 13.68 -13.14 -42.23
C ARG A 52 14.27 -13.01 -43.64
N SER A 53 13.60 -12.24 -44.49
CA SER A 53 14.18 -11.55 -45.64
C SER A 53 14.16 -10.03 -45.41
N SER A 54 15.25 -9.41 -45.84
CA SER A 54 15.63 -8.00 -45.71
C SER A 54 14.78 -7.06 -46.56
N MET A 55 14.43 -5.89 -46.02
CA MET A 55 14.09 -4.72 -46.83
C MET A 55 14.71 -3.47 -46.21
N ARG A 56 15.59 -2.82 -46.98
CA ARG A 56 16.20 -1.51 -46.69
C ARG A 56 15.19 -0.42 -47.03
N LEU A 57 15.07 0.57 -46.15
CA LEU A 57 14.56 1.90 -46.51
C LEU A 57 15.50 2.94 -45.88
N ALA A 58 15.83 3.94 -46.68
CA ALA A 58 16.87 4.93 -46.47
C ALA A 58 16.30 6.30 -46.08
N SER A 59 17.18 7.11 -45.47
CA SER A 59 17.17 8.59 -45.31
C SER A 59 16.76 9.12 -43.92
N PRO A 60 17.23 10.32 -43.53
CA PRO A 60 18.62 10.80 -43.53
C PRO A 60 19.07 11.29 -42.14
N MET A 61 20.39 11.46 -42.00
CA MET A 61 21.06 11.91 -40.78
C MET A 61 20.87 13.42 -40.56
N GLU A 62 20.44 13.81 -39.36
CA GLU A 62 20.80 15.10 -38.76
C GLU A 62 21.63 14.86 -37.51
N SER A 63 22.79 15.50 -37.49
CA SER A 63 23.85 15.40 -36.50
C SER A 63 23.56 16.27 -35.28
N PHE A 64 23.54 15.67 -34.09
CA PHE A 64 23.70 16.38 -32.82
C PHE A 64 24.83 15.74 -32.01
N GLN A 65 25.95 16.46 -31.91
CA GLN A 65 27.05 16.15 -30.99
C GLN A 65 26.83 16.90 -29.66
N PRO A 66 27.00 16.26 -28.49
CA PRO A 66 27.30 16.96 -27.26
C PRO A 66 28.82 16.95 -27.00
N HIS A 67 29.38 18.15 -26.87
CA HIS A 67 30.74 18.37 -26.36
C HIS A 67 30.84 17.98 -24.87
N CYS A 68 31.82 17.14 -24.54
CA CYS A 68 32.36 16.98 -23.18
C CYS A 68 33.67 17.76 -23.07
N PRO A 69 33.90 18.55 -22.01
CA PRO A 69 35.24 18.98 -21.63
C PRO A 69 35.79 18.19 -20.43
N GLY A 70 37.05 17.77 -20.52
CA GLY A 70 37.96 17.74 -19.37
C GLY A 70 38.40 16.36 -18.87
N ASP A 71 39.45 15.83 -19.47
CA ASP A 71 40.25 14.71 -18.99
C ASP A 71 40.97 14.99 -17.66
N ALA A 72 41.02 13.98 -16.79
CA ALA A 72 42.08 13.78 -15.81
C ALA A 72 42.46 12.30 -15.80
N SER A 73 43.39 11.91 -16.68
CA SER A 73 43.94 10.56 -16.78
C SER A 73 45.17 10.42 -15.88
N VAL A 74 45.10 9.54 -14.88
CA VAL A 74 46.26 9.13 -14.08
C VAL A 74 46.97 7.99 -14.81
N VAL A 75 48.15 8.31 -15.35
CA VAL A 75 49.09 7.36 -15.97
C VAL A 75 49.85 6.62 -14.88
N VAL A 76 49.72 5.29 -14.81
CA VAL A 76 50.58 4.43 -13.99
C VAL A 76 51.68 3.86 -14.88
N SER A 77 52.89 4.44 -14.80
CA SER A 77 54.07 3.92 -15.48
C SER A 77 54.62 2.69 -14.76
N ARG A 78 54.72 1.55 -15.47
CA ARG A 78 55.56 0.42 -15.05
C ARG A 78 56.95 0.59 -15.64
N ARG A 79 57.96 0.80 -14.81
CA ARG A 79 59.37 0.53 -15.17
C ARG A 79 59.76 -0.82 -14.58
N ALA A 80 60.28 -1.68 -15.46
CA ALA A 80 61.00 -2.89 -15.10
C ALA A 80 62.49 -2.54 -14.98
N SER A 81 63.17 -3.11 -13.97
CA SER A 81 64.63 -3.27 -13.94
C SER A 81 64.96 -4.43 -13.00
N ALA A 82 65.98 -5.19 -13.39
CA ALA A 82 66.30 -6.53 -12.95
C ALA A 82 67.25 -6.61 -11.74
N ASP A 83 67.28 -7.80 -11.15
CA ASP A 83 68.34 -8.50 -10.40
C ASP A 83 68.97 -7.88 -9.14
N VAL A 84 68.81 -8.55 -7.98
CA VAL A 84 69.89 -9.11 -7.13
C VAL A 84 69.30 -10.19 -6.19
N VAL A 85 70.13 -11.22 -5.97
CA VAL A 85 70.00 -12.52 -5.29
C VAL A 85 69.75 -12.47 -3.76
N GLY A 86 69.01 -13.46 -3.23
CA GLY A 86 69.38 -14.13 -1.97
C GLY A 86 68.33 -14.23 -0.84
N GLY A 87 67.94 -15.46 -0.49
CA GLY A 87 67.47 -15.84 0.85
C GLY A 87 65.95 -15.94 1.08
N GLY A 88 65.40 -17.16 1.11
CA GLY A 88 64.13 -17.42 1.82
C GLY A 88 64.37 -17.73 3.31
N PRO A 89 63.37 -18.24 4.07
CA PRO A 89 61.91 -18.06 3.94
C PRO A 89 61.26 -17.69 5.30
N ARG A 90 60.11 -16.99 5.30
CA ARG A 90 58.92 -17.25 6.15
C ARG A 90 58.00 -16.02 6.31
N GLU A 91 56.71 -16.36 6.34
CA GLU A 91 55.59 -15.70 7.01
C GLU A 91 54.90 -14.45 6.43
N MET A 92 53.59 -14.46 6.65
CA MET A 92 52.58 -13.43 6.38
C MET A 92 52.05 -13.27 4.94
N ARG A 93 51.38 -14.32 4.45
CA ARG A 93 50.24 -14.15 3.53
C ARG A 93 48.96 -14.63 4.20
N GLY A 94 48.11 -13.69 4.56
CA GLY A 94 46.74 -13.97 4.98
C GLY A 94 46.23 -13.01 6.05
N LYS A 95 45.96 -11.74 5.68
CA LYS A 95 45.07 -10.85 6.45
C LYS A 95 44.62 -9.57 5.72
N CYS A 96 45.18 -9.20 4.57
CA CYS A 96 44.81 -7.95 3.89
C CYS A 96 43.71 -8.05 2.80
N ALA A 97 43.25 -9.25 2.42
CA ALA A 97 42.24 -9.40 1.35
C ALA A 97 40.78 -9.24 1.85
N GLY A 98 40.50 -9.48 3.14
CA GLY A 98 39.18 -9.33 3.74
C GLY A 98 38.75 -7.86 3.86
N ASN A 99 39.64 -7.00 4.38
CA ASN A 99 39.35 -5.59 4.62
C ASN A 99 39.09 -4.78 3.34
N ALA A 100 39.76 -5.09 2.23
CA ALA A 100 39.57 -4.35 0.98
C ALA A 100 38.19 -4.61 0.34
N ARG A 101 37.67 -5.83 0.47
CA ARG A 101 36.34 -6.21 -0.05
C ARG A 101 35.23 -5.61 0.80
N GLU A 102 35.42 -5.61 2.12
CA GLU A 102 34.49 -5.04 3.10
C GLU A 102 34.47 -3.50 3.05
N MET A 103 35.64 -2.85 2.91
CA MET A 103 35.74 -1.40 2.70
C MET A 103 35.13 -0.97 1.35
N ARG A 104 35.33 -1.74 0.26
CA ARG A 104 34.68 -1.46 -1.03
C ARG A 104 33.16 -1.68 -1.00
N ALA A 105 32.67 -2.60 -0.17
CA ALA A 105 31.23 -2.78 0.06
C ALA A 105 30.66 -1.62 0.90
N LYS A 106 31.34 -1.23 1.98
CA LYS A 106 30.98 -0.08 2.83
C LYS A 106 31.00 1.26 2.06
N CYS A 107 32.02 1.51 1.24
CA CYS A 107 32.09 2.69 0.37
C CYS A 107 31.01 2.69 -0.71
N ARG A 108 30.72 1.55 -1.35
CA ARG A 108 29.60 1.47 -2.32
C ARG A 108 28.24 1.68 -1.66
N ASN A 109 28.00 1.08 -0.50
CA ASN A 109 26.75 1.30 0.24
C ASN A 109 26.61 2.75 0.71
N SER A 110 27.70 3.40 1.11
CA SER A 110 27.72 4.82 1.46
C SER A 110 27.40 5.72 0.26
N LEU A 111 27.99 5.46 -0.91
CA LEU A 111 27.69 6.21 -2.15
C LEU A 111 26.25 6.00 -2.64
N VAL A 112 25.75 4.76 -2.61
CA VAL A 112 24.36 4.45 -2.98
C VAL A 112 23.37 5.09 -1.99
N SER A 113 23.66 5.04 -0.68
CA SER A 113 22.86 5.71 0.35
C SER A 113 22.83 7.23 0.14
N SER A 114 23.98 7.84 -0.16
CA SER A 114 24.10 9.27 -0.47
C SER A 114 23.41 9.68 -1.78
N LEU A 115 23.25 8.77 -2.74
CA LEU A 115 22.52 9.02 -3.99
C LEU A 115 21.01 8.93 -3.77
N VAL A 116 20.54 7.96 -2.97
CA VAL A 116 19.11 7.80 -2.66
C VAL A 116 18.60 8.91 -1.73
N SER A 117 19.42 9.41 -0.81
CA SER A 117 19.05 10.55 0.05
C SER A 117 18.75 11.84 -0.73
N HIS A 118 19.21 11.96 -1.98
CA HIS A 118 18.84 13.07 -2.86
C HIS A 118 17.40 12.96 -3.39
N TRP A 119 16.88 11.73 -3.52
CA TRP A 119 15.58 11.46 -4.15
C TRP A 119 14.45 11.24 -3.16
N VAL A 120 14.76 11.03 -1.87
CA VAL A 120 13.76 10.85 -0.81
C VAL A 120 14.06 11.82 0.32
N ARG A 121 13.05 12.61 0.71
CA ARG A 121 13.13 13.54 1.83
C ARG A 121 12.04 13.23 2.84
N THR A 122 12.41 12.82 4.04
CA THR A 122 11.49 12.86 5.19
C THR A 122 11.59 14.25 5.83
N SER A 123 10.46 14.91 6.10
CA SER A 123 10.45 16.20 6.80
C SER A 123 10.95 16.07 8.23
N ASP A 124 11.47 17.17 8.79
CA ASP A 124 12.03 17.18 10.14
C ASP A 124 10.99 16.79 11.19
N GLU A 125 9.74 17.26 11.06
CA GLU A 125 8.64 16.91 11.97
C GLU A 125 8.36 15.40 11.97
N VAL A 126 8.25 14.79 10.78
CA VAL A 126 8.02 13.35 10.65
C VAL A 126 9.24 12.57 11.14
N ALA A 127 10.46 12.99 10.80
CA ALA A 127 11.68 12.34 11.23
C ALA A 127 11.84 12.39 12.76
N GLN A 128 11.52 13.52 13.39
CA GLN A 128 11.56 13.68 14.84
C GLN A 128 10.53 12.80 15.54
N ALA A 129 9.29 12.76 15.03
CA ALA A 129 8.25 11.88 15.56
C ALA A 129 8.64 10.39 15.44
N LEU A 130 9.20 9.98 14.31
CA LEU A 130 9.70 8.61 14.12
C LEU A 130 10.89 8.30 15.04
N ALA A 131 11.79 9.25 15.25
CA ALA A 131 12.95 9.09 16.13
C ALA A 131 12.57 8.95 17.61
N SER A 132 11.53 9.67 18.06
CA SER A 132 11.02 9.60 19.43
C SER A 132 10.04 8.46 19.68
N GLY A 133 9.73 7.65 18.65
CA GLY A 133 8.72 6.59 18.75
C GLY A 133 7.28 7.13 18.81
N GLY A 134 7.05 8.36 18.36
CA GLY A 134 5.75 9.01 18.28
C GLY A 134 4.85 8.46 17.16
N ALA A 135 3.57 8.82 17.23
CA ALA A 135 2.54 8.34 16.31
C ALA A 135 2.64 9.09 14.98
N VAL A 136 2.81 8.36 13.87
CA VAL A 136 2.88 8.92 12.51
C VAL A 136 1.93 8.18 11.59
N VAL A 137 1.16 8.94 10.80
CA VAL A 137 0.22 8.40 9.80
C VAL A 137 0.59 8.92 8.43
N ALA A 138 0.91 8.03 7.49
CA ALA A 138 1.08 8.41 6.10
C ALA A 138 -0.27 8.74 5.46
N LEU A 139 -0.26 9.68 4.51
CA LEU A 139 -1.41 10.07 3.68
C LEU A 139 -0.98 10.13 2.22
N GLU A 140 -1.78 9.57 1.30
CA GLU A 140 -1.49 9.60 -0.13
C GLU A 140 -1.97 10.91 -0.80
N THR A 141 -1.46 11.21 -1.99
CA THR A 141 -1.82 12.44 -2.74
C THR A 141 -2.39 12.16 -4.13
N ALA A 142 -2.56 10.89 -4.53
CA ALA A 142 -3.28 10.58 -5.76
C ALA A 142 -4.74 11.07 -5.71
N ALA A 143 -5.42 10.98 -4.55
CA ALA A 143 -6.73 11.60 -4.37
C ALA A 143 -6.71 13.13 -4.63
N VAL A 144 -5.67 13.83 -4.16
CA VAL A 144 -5.51 15.29 -4.34
C VAL A 144 -5.21 15.66 -5.80
N THR A 145 -4.44 14.84 -6.51
CA THR A 145 -3.96 15.19 -7.85
C THR A 145 -4.85 14.66 -8.99
N HIS A 146 -5.46 13.49 -8.80
CA HIS A 146 -6.20 12.74 -9.83
C HIS A 146 -7.57 12.22 -9.39
N GLY A 147 -7.85 12.19 -8.09
CA GLY A 147 -9.04 11.48 -7.57
C GLY A 147 -10.23 12.37 -7.24
N LEU A 148 -10.05 13.69 -7.19
CA LEU A 148 -11.07 14.63 -6.73
C LEU A 148 -11.19 15.88 -7.61
N PRO A 149 -12.37 16.53 -7.62
CA PRO A 149 -12.57 17.75 -8.39
C PRO A 149 -11.61 18.88 -7.99
N ARG A 150 -11.17 19.62 -9.02
CA ARG A 150 -10.38 20.86 -8.88
C ARG A 150 -11.24 22.12 -8.77
N THR A 151 -12.53 21.95 -8.60
CA THR A 151 -13.50 23.01 -8.33
C THR A 151 -13.90 22.99 -6.86
N PRO A 152 -14.39 24.11 -6.31
CA PRO A 152 -15.03 24.11 -5.00
C PRO A 152 -16.26 23.21 -4.96
N LEU A 153 -16.71 22.89 -3.73
CA LEU A 153 -17.98 22.20 -3.52
C LEU A 153 -19.13 23.09 -3.97
N ALA A 154 -20.02 22.56 -4.81
CA ALA A 154 -21.24 23.28 -5.19
C ALA A 154 -22.18 23.48 -4.00
N THR A 155 -22.24 22.47 -3.12
CA THR A 155 -22.99 22.48 -1.87
C THR A 155 -22.15 21.81 -0.80
N MET A 156 -22.10 22.39 0.41
CA MET A 156 -21.40 21.78 1.53
C MET A 156 -22.06 20.46 1.93
N PRO A 157 -21.32 19.33 1.90
CA PRO A 157 -21.82 18.03 2.35
C PRO A 157 -22.23 18.06 3.82
N GLU A 158 -23.27 17.31 4.15
CA GLU A 158 -23.82 17.24 5.50
C GLU A 158 -22.79 16.79 6.55
N PHE A 159 -21.82 15.93 6.20
CA PHE A 159 -20.78 15.50 7.13
C PHE A 159 -19.90 16.64 7.65
N LEU A 160 -19.77 17.73 6.90
CA LEU A 160 -19.06 18.93 7.37
C LEU A 160 -19.84 19.69 8.43
N ASN A 161 -21.15 19.44 8.58
CA ASN A 161 -21.97 20.02 9.63
C ASN A 161 -22.00 19.17 10.91
N ASP A 162 -21.41 17.97 10.89
CA ASP A 162 -21.34 17.09 12.06
C ASP A 162 -20.61 17.80 13.21
N PRO A 163 -21.25 17.98 14.39
CA PRO A 163 -20.63 18.66 15.53
C PRO A 163 -19.41 17.91 16.07
N THR A 164 -19.33 16.60 15.86
CA THR A 164 -18.21 15.75 16.28
C THR A 164 -16.99 15.86 15.37
N LEU A 165 -17.14 16.48 14.20
CA LEU A 165 -16.02 16.73 13.30
C LEU A 165 -15.17 17.90 13.83
N PRO A 166 -13.84 17.75 13.98
CA PRO A 166 -12.99 18.82 14.48
C PRO A 166 -13.12 20.11 13.66
N ARG A 167 -13.07 21.26 14.35
CA ARG A 167 -13.19 22.58 13.70
C ARG A 167 -12.08 22.83 12.68
N SER A 168 -10.86 22.37 12.96
CA SER A 168 -9.71 22.48 12.06
C SER A 168 -9.94 21.75 10.73
N VAL A 169 -10.57 20.57 10.77
CA VAL A 169 -10.94 19.80 9.56
C VAL A 169 -12.00 20.55 8.75
N ARG A 170 -13.05 21.06 9.40
CA ARG A 170 -14.11 21.84 8.73
C ARG A 170 -13.57 23.10 8.08
N ALA A 171 -12.66 23.81 8.76
CA ALA A 171 -12.07 25.05 8.29
C ALA A 171 -11.26 24.91 7.00
N CYS A 172 -10.86 23.70 6.60
CA CYS A 172 -10.19 23.45 5.33
C CYS A 172 -11.11 23.59 4.11
N PHE A 173 -12.43 23.44 4.31
CA PHE A 173 -13.42 23.57 3.24
C PHE A 173 -14.02 24.98 3.26
N GLY A 174 -14.07 25.62 2.09
CA GLY A 174 -14.65 26.95 1.92
C GLY A 174 -15.13 27.17 0.50
N ASP A 175 -15.96 28.20 0.30
CA ASP A 175 -16.69 28.45 -0.95
C ASP A 175 -15.78 28.63 -2.18
N SER A 176 -14.54 29.07 -1.98
CA SER A 176 -13.55 29.30 -3.04
C SER A 176 -12.42 28.26 -3.06
N VAL A 177 -12.43 27.29 -2.15
CA VAL A 177 -11.33 26.31 -2.03
C VAL A 177 -11.66 25.07 -2.84
N PRO A 178 -10.82 24.68 -3.81
CA PRO A 178 -11.00 23.44 -4.56
C PRO A 178 -11.07 22.20 -3.65
N VAL A 179 -12.01 21.29 -3.93
CA VAL A 179 -12.28 20.08 -3.10
C VAL A 179 -11.02 19.27 -2.85
N HIS A 180 -10.26 19.00 -3.90
CA HIS A 180 -9.04 18.19 -3.81
C HIS A 180 -7.98 18.79 -2.87
N ARG A 181 -7.81 20.12 -2.87
CA ARG A 181 -6.91 20.84 -1.97
C ARG A 181 -7.45 20.84 -0.54
N ALA A 182 -8.71 21.22 -0.39
CA ALA A 182 -9.40 21.25 0.90
C ALA A 182 -9.26 19.90 1.62
N LEU A 183 -9.48 18.79 0.90
CA LEU A 183 -9.32 17.46 1.46
C LEU A 183 -7.88 17.20 1.91
N GLY A 184 -6.87 17.51 1.10
CA GLY A 184 -5.47 17.26 1.46
C GLY A 184 -5.10 17.87 2.82
N HIS A 185 -5.52 19.12 3.06
CA HIS A 185 -5.34 19.79 4.35
C HIS A 185 -6.24 19.19 5.44
N ALA A 186 -7.49 18.86 5.12
CA ALA A 186 -8.44 18.26 6.06
C ALA A 186 -7.95 16.91 6.60
N LEU A 187 -7.30 16.09 5.78
CA LEU A 187 -6.71 14.81 6.22
C LEU A 187 -5.53 15.03 7.17
N ALA A 188 -4.65 15.99 6.86
CA ALA A 188 -3.55 16.34 7.74
C ALA A 188 -4.07 16.89 9.09
N ALA A 189 -5.08 17.76 9.07
CA ALA A 189 -5.75 18.27 10.27
C ALA A 189 -6.39 17.13 11.08
N ALA A 190 -7.11 16.21 10.43
CA ALA A 190 -7.76 15.09 11.07
C ALA A 190 -6.77 14.18 11.83
N VAL A 191 -5.59 13.93 11.25
CA VAL A 191 -4.53 13.17 11.92
C VAL A 191 -3.98 13.92 13.14
N ARG A 192 -3.78 15.23 13.03
CA ARG A 192 -3.25 16.07 14.12
C ARG A 192 -4.20 16.16 15.31
N GLU A 193 -5.49 16.32 15.06
CA GLU A 193 -6.53 16.43 16.10
C GLU A 193 -6.63 15.16 16.97
N GLU A 194 -6.30 14.01 16.40
CA GLU A 194 -6.30 12.73 17.12
C GLU A 194 -4.93 12.42 17.77
N GLY A 195 -3.97 13.36 17.72
CA GLY A 195 -2.70 13.28 18.44
C GLY A 195 -1.55 12.59 17.68
N ALA A 196 -1.65 12.42 16.36
CA ALA A 196 -0.58 11.88 15.53
C ALA A 196 0.01 12.92 14.57
N VAL A 197 1.20 12.65 14.02
CA VAL A 197 1.85 13.49 13.01
C VAL A 197 1.48 13.01 11.60
N PRO A 198 0.91 13.87 10.74
CA PRO A 198 0.62 13.52 9.35
C PRO A 198 1.89 13.52 8.51
N ALA A 199 2.10 12.45 7.77
CA ALA A 199 3.12 12.33 6.75
C ALA A 199 2.45 12.28 5.37
N THR A 200 1.95 13.42 4.89
CA THR A 200 1.41 13.53 3.52
C THR A 200 2.53 13.29 2.51
N VAL A 201 2.37 12.31 1.63
CA VAL A 201 3.40 11.85 0.70
C VAL A 201 3.10 12.34 -0.70
N GLY A 202 4.09 12.89 -1.40
CA GLY A 202 4.00 13.26 -2.81
C GLY A 202 5.39 13.44 -3.42
N MET A 203 5.46 13.63 -4.73
CA MET A 203 6.72 13.94 -5.41
C MET A 203 6.73 15.38 -5.91
N LEU A 204 7.80 16.11 -5.60
CA LEU A 204 8.02 17.48 -6.06
C LEU A 204 9.38 17.57 -6.75
N ARG A 205 9.38 17.94 -8.04
CA ARG A 205 10.59 18.17 -8.85
C ARG A 205 11.59 17.01 -8.78
N GLY A 206 11.07 15.78 -8.73
CA GLY A 206 11.81 14.53 -8.65
C GLY A 206 12.13 14.04 -7.24
N THR A 207 11.86 14.82 -6.19
CA THR A 207 12.06 14.39 -4.80
C THR A 207 10.77 13.79 -4.25
N LEU A 208 10.82 12.53 -3.80
CA LEU A 208 9.76 11.89 -3.02
C LEU A 208 9.77 12.47 -1.60
N VAL A 209 8.80 13.31 -1.29
CA VAL A 209 8.65 13.98 -0.01
C VAL A 209 7.71 13.16 0.89
N ILE A 210 8.17 12.86 2.10
CA ILE A 210 7.41 12.21 3.17
C ILE A 210 7.15 13.26 4.25
N GLY A 211 5.90 13.74 4.31
CA GLY A 211 5.52 14.90 5.11
C GLY A 211 5.69 16.20 4.33
N LEU A 212 4.85 16.40 3.32
CA LEU A 212 4.68 17.69 2.64
C LEU A 212 4.25 18.75 3.65
N SER A 213 4.87 19.93 3.57
CA SER A 213 4.34 21.12 4.24
C SER A 213 3.02 21.57 3.61
N ALA A 214 2.28 22.44 4.30
CA ALA A 214 1.04 23.02 3.76
C ALA A 214 1.27 23.71 2.41
N SER A 215 2.34 24.50 2.29
CA SER A 215 2.72 25.17 1.04
C SER A 215 3.12 24.20 -0.06
N GLU A 216 3.81 23.11 0.26
CA GLU A 216 4.18 22.09 -0.72
C GLU A 216 2.99 21.27 -1.21
N LEU A 217 2.00 21.04 -0.34
CA LEU A 217 0.73 20.45 -0.72
C LEU A 217 -0.08 21.38 -1.64
N ASP A 218 -0.12 22.69 -1.32
CA ASP A 218 -0.75 23.70 -2.19
C ASP A 218 -0.06 23.76 -3.54
N GLU A 219 1.28 23.79 -3.55
CA GLU A 219 2.09 23.74 -4.77
C GLU A 219 1.72 22.52 -5.63
N LEU A 220 1.68 21.32 -5.04
CA LEU A 220 1.31 20.10 -5.74
C LEU A 220 -0.14 20.13 -6.25
N ALA A 221 -1.07 20.71 -5.49
CA ALA A 221 -2.46 20.85 -5.87
C ALA A 221 -2.64 21.83 -7.04
N ASP A 222 -1.85 22.91 -7.11
CA ASP A 222 -1.91 23.90 -8.19
C ASP A 222 -1.38 23.39 -9.54
N MET A 223 -0.51 22.36 -9.54
CA MET A 223 0.07 21.83 -10.77
C MET A 223 -0.98 21.16 -11.68
N SER A 224 -0.98 21.51 -12.96
CA SER A 224 -1.83 20.91 -14.00
C SER A 224 -1.23 19.62 -14.57
N GLU A 225 0.07 19.61 -14.82
CA GLU A 225 0.81 18.47 -15.38
C GLU A 225 1.49 17.68 -14.26
N VAL A 226 0.80 16.64 -13.77
CA VAL A 226 1.26 15.81 -12.65
C VAL A 226 1.22 14.34 -13.00
N HIS A 227 2.18 13.58 -12.48
CA HIS A 227 2.18 12.13 -12.61
C HIS A 227 1.31 11.48 -11.53
N LYS A 228 0.62 10.39 -11.88
CA LYS A 228 0.06 9.45 -10.90
C LYS A 228 1.12 8.40 -10.59
N ILE A 229 1.69 8.44 -9.39
CA ILE A 229 2.94 7.75 -9.08
C ILE A 229 2.69 6.50 -8.23
N ALA A 230 2.77 5.32 -8.84
CA ALA A 230 2.88 4.05 -8.11
C ALA A 230 4.35 3.73 -7.81
N ALA A 231 4.61 2.66 -7.05
CA ALA A 231 5.96 2.27 -6.64
C ALA A 231 6.95 2.11 -7.83
N ARG A 232 6.48 1.58 -8.96
CA ARG A 232 7.30 1.39 -10.18
C ARG A 232 7.68 2.70 -10.87
N ASP A 233 6.89 3.75 -10.67
CA ASP A 233 7.03 5.03 -11.37
C ASP A 233 8.01 5.97 -10.66
N VAL A 234 8.22 5.79 -9.35
CA VAL A 234 9.02 6.69 -8.49
C VAL A 234 10.38 7.02 -9.11
N ALA A 235 11.17 6.01 -9.50
CA ALA A 235 12.50 6.24 -10.06
C ALA A 235 12.47 6.95 -11.42
N LEU A 236 11.46 6.66 -12.24
CA LEU A 236 11.31 7.24 -13.58
C LEU A 236 10.91 8.71 -13.50
N VAL A 237 9.97 9.04 -12.61
CA VAL A 237 9.53 10.43 -12.38
C VAL A 237 10.63 11.23 -11.70
N ALA A 238 11.33 10.62 -10.72
CA ALA A 238 12.49 11.21 -10.07
C ALA A 238 13.56 11.63 -11.08
N ALA A 239 14.01 10.70 -11.94
CA ALA A 239 15.04 10.96 -12.94
C ALA A 239 14.67 12.10 -13.93
N ARG A 240 13.38 12.32 -14.17
CA ARG A 240 12.85 13.39 -15.02
C ARG A 240 12.58 14.69 -14.28
N ARG A 241 12.84 14.76 -12.96
CA ARG A 241 12.46 15.87 -12.09
C ARG A 241 10.97 16.19 -12.16
N GLY A 242 10.13 15.17 -12.35
CA GLY A 242 8.68 15.34 -12.41
C GLY A 242 8.04 15.50 -11.02
N SER A 243 6.80 15.98 -11.00
CA SER A 243 5.98 16.10 -9.79
C SER A 243 4.73 15.23 -9.93
N GLY A 244 4.13 14.83 -8.81
CA GLY A 244 2.93 14.02 -8.87
C GLY A 244 2.47 13.46 -7.54
N GLY A 245 1.21 13.03 -7.54
CA GLY A 245 0.61 12.41 -6.36
C GLY A 245 0.91 10.92 -6.30
N THR A 246 1.24 10.41 -5.11
CA THR A 246 1.49 8.99 -4.91
C THR A 246 0.19 8.23 -4.73
N THR A 247 0.08 7.05 -5.36
CA THR A 247 -1.02 6.10 -5.10
C THR A 247 -0.82 5.39 -3.75
N VAL A 248 -1.72 4.47 -3.39
CA VAL A 248 -1.53 3.52 -2.28
C VAL A 248 -0.18 2.78 -2.41
N ALA A 249 0.11 2.12 -3.54
CA ALA A 249 1.40 1.48 -3.76
C ALA A 249 2.61 2.44 -3.68
N GLY A 250 2.49 3.65 -4.26
CA GLY A 250 3.56 4.65 -4.19
C GLY A 250 3.82 5.16 -2.77
N THR A 251 2.75 5.32 -1.99
CA THR A 251 2.81 5.77 -0.59
C THR A 251 3.38 4.69 0.31
N LEU A 252 2.99 3.43 0.12
CA LEU A 252 3.58 2.28 0.82
C LEU A 252 5.08 2.14 0.54
N PHE A 253 5.51 2.36 -0.71
CA PHE A 253 6.94 2.42 -1.07
C PHE A 253 7.68 3.52 -0.30
N ALA A 254 7.04 4.68 -0.09
CA ALA A 254 7.58 5.79 0.69
C ALA A 254 7.63 5.46 2.19
N CYS A 255 6.59 4.83 2.75
CA CYS A 255 6.55 4.41 4.16
C CYS A 255 7.76 3.55 4.55
N GLN A 256 8.19 2.64 3.68
CA GLN A 256 9.37 1.80 3.91
C GLN A 256 10.70 2.56 3.93
N ARG A 257 10.74 3.73 3.29
CA ARG A 257 11.93 4.56 3.10
C ARG A 257 11.95 5.78 4.01
N ALA A 258 10.92 5.99 4.81
CA ALA A 258 10.92 7.01 5.83
C ALA A 258 12.09 6.80 6.80
N THR A 259 12.72 7.89 7.19
CA THR A 259 13.87 7.90 8.10
C THR A 259 13.53 8.62 9.40
N PRO A 260 14.05 8.19 10.56
CA PRO A 260 15.03 7.11 10.75
C PRO A 260 14.42 5.70 10.74
N THR A 261 13.09 5.56 10.85
CA THR A 261 12.41 4.25 10.84
C THR A 261 11.20 4.27 9.90
N PRO A 262 10.79 3.11 9.34
CA PRO A 262 9.62 3.05 8.47
C PRO A 262 8.31 3.46 9.15
N ILE A 263 7.45 4.17 8.43
CA ILE A 263 6.09 4.51 8.88
C ILE A 263 5.24 3.24 8.93
N LYS A 264 4.50 3.06 10.03
CA LYS A 264 3.73 1.84 10.32
C LYS A 264 2.25 1.93 10.04
N ILE A 265 1.68 3.13 9.97
CA ILE A 265 0.26 3.35 9.75
C ILE A 265 0.07 4.23 8.50
N PHE A 266 -0.85 3.84 7.63
CA PHE A 266 -1.22 4.56 6.42
C PHE A 266 -2.74 4.66 6.32
N ALA A 267 -3.28 5.86 6.09
CA ALA A 267 -4.70 6.06 5.85
C ALA A 267 -5.00 6.38 4.38
N THR A 268 -6.01 5.74 3.82
CA THR A 268 -6.54 6.04 2.49
C THR A 268 -8.06 5.86 2.46
N GLY A 269 -8.70 6.28 1.37
CA GLY A 269 -10.14 6.07 1.20
C GLY A 269 -10.44 4.60 0.94
N GLY A 270 -9.89 4.06 -0.15
CA GLY A 270 -10.04 2.67 -0.54
C GLY A 270 -8.90 2.25 -1.44
N ILE A 271 -8.44 1.01 -1.28
CA ILE A 271 -7.33 0.47 -2.08
C ILE A 271 -7.77 0.20 -3.53
N GLY A 272 -6.80 0.10 -4.44
CA GLY A 272 -7.00 -0.59 -5.71
C GLY A 272 -7.13 -2.11 -5.51
N GLY A 273 -7.47 -2.83 -6.57
CA GLY A 273 -7.71 -4.27 -6.50
C GLY A 273 -7.76 -4.91 -7.88
N VAL A 274 -8.46 -6.02 -7.99
CA VAL A 274 -8.74 -6.68 -9.26
C VAL A 274 -9.86 -5.92 -9.97
N HIS A 275 -9.66 -5.58 -11.24
CA HIS A 275 -10.69 -4.87 -12.02
C HIS A 275 -11.76 -5.83 -12.55
N ARG A 276 -12.98 -5.31 -12.75
CA ARG A 276 -14.05 -6.07 -13.41
C ARG A 276 -13.63 -6.46 -14.83
N GLY A 277 -14.00 -7.67 -15.26
CA GLY A 277 -13.57 -8.20 -16.56
C GLY A 277 -12.14 -8.78 -16.57
N TYR A 278 -11.56 -9.01 -15.39
CA TYR A 278 -10.21 -9.57 -15.23
C TYR A 278 -9.96 -10.86 -16.01
N ALA A 279 -10.97 -11.74 -16.12
CA ALA A 279 -10.86 -13.00 -16.85
C ALA A 279 -10.61 -12.81 -18.36
N GLN A 280 -11.02 -11.68 -18.92
CA GLN A 280 -10.85 -11.34 -20.34
C GLN A 280 -9.63 -10.44 -20.56
N LEU A 281 -9.44 -9.45 -19.69
CA LEU A 281 -8.31 -8.52 -19.74
C LEU A 281 -7.70 -8.41 -18.33
N PRO A 282 -6.57 -9.08 -18.06
CA PRO A 282 -5.95 -9.07 -16.74
C PRO A 282 -5.48 -7.67 -16.34
N ASP A 283 -6.28 -6.99 -15.51
CA ASP A 283 -5.95 -5.70 -14.90
C ASP A 283 -6.07 -5.80 -13.37
N ILE A 284 -4.92 -5.70 -12.69
CA ILE A 284 -4.80 -5.81 -11.24
C ILE A 284 -3.96 -4.64 -10.75
N SER A 285 -4.46 -3.94 -9.74
CA SER A 285 -3.71 -2.88 -9.08
C SER A 285 -2.43 -3.41 -8.44
N ALA A 286 -1.34 -2.67 -8.63
CA ALA A 286 -0.08 -2.89 -7.93
C ALA A 286 -0.19 -2.72 -6.40
N ASP A 287 -1.28 -2.13 -5.91
CA ASP A 287 -1.56 -1.98 -4.48
C ASP A 287 -1.56 -3.31 -3.74
N LEU A 288 -2.13 -4.37 -4.34
CA LEU A 288 -2.25 -5.68 -3.69
C LEU A 288 -0.87 -6.28 -3.39
N PHE A 289 0.03 -6.21 -4.36
CA PHE A 289 1.40 -6.66 -4.17
C PHE A 289 2.17 -5.72 -3.22
N ALA A 290 2.00 -4.40 -3.33
CA ALA A 290 2.63 -3.45 -2.40
C ALA A 290 2.21 -3.68 -0.93
N LEU A 291 0.95 -4.03 -0.68
CA LEU A 291 0.46 -4.41 0.65
C LEU A 291 1.22 -5.63 1.18
N ARG A 292 1.39 -6.67 0.36
CA ARG A 292 2.21 -7.83 0.72
C ARG A 292 3.68 -7.46 0.92
N GLU A 293 4.22 -6.53 0.15
CA GLU A 293 5.64 -6.17 0.21
C GLU A 293 5.98 -5.18 1.33
N THR A 294 5.00 -4.68 2.09
CA THR A 294 5.21 -3.66 3.14
C THR A 294 4.80 -4.11 4.53
N SER A 295 5.34 -3.49 5.58
CA SER A 295 5.05 -3.82 6.99
C SER A 295 4.31 -2.67 7.65
N THR A 296 3.16 -2.35 7.04
CA THR A 296 2.33 -1.18 7.33
C THR A 296 0.87 -1.63 7.47
N LEU A 297 0.18 -1.13 8.48
CA LEU A 297 -1.27 -1.24 8.59
C LEU A 297 -1.92 -0.16 7.73
N VAL A 298 -2.73 -0.56 6.76
CA VAL A 298 -3.48 0.34 5.90
C VAL A 298 -4.93 0.41 6.37
N VAL A 299 -5.34 1.59 6.80
CA VAL A 299 -6.71 1.90 7.22
C VAL A 299 -7.48 2.41 6.00
N CYS A 300 -8.53 1.68 5.62
CA CYS A 300 -9.30 1.98 4.42
C CYS A 300 -10.74 1.46 4.53
N ALA A 301 -11.64 1.93 3.67
CA ALA A 301 -12.97 1.37 3.50
C ALA A 301 -12.98 0.20 2.50
N GLY A 302 -12.05 -0.74 2.67
CA GLY A 302 -11.85 -1.82 1.71
C GLY A 302 -11.32 -1.33 0.36
N ALA A 303 -11.80 -1.91 -0.73
CA ALA A 303 -11.39 -1.59 -2.09
C ALA A 303 -12.47 -0.79 -2.84
N LYS A 304 -12.05 0.09 -3.76
CA LYS A 304 -12.95 0.99 -4.51
C LYS A 304 -14.09 0.22 -5.17
N SER A 305 -15.32 0.73 -5.07
CA SER A 305 -16.54 0.01 -5.50
C SER A 305 -16.60 -0.34 -7.00
N ILE A 306 -15.80 0.33 -7.82
CA ILE A 306 -15.70 0.10 -9.27
C ILE A 306 -14.93 -1.20 -9.63
N LEU A 307 -14.37 -1.88 -8.65
CA LEU A 307 -13.53 -3.06 -8.80
C LEU A 307 -14.34 -4.36 -8.71
N ASP A 308 -13.68 -5.48 -9.01
CA ASP A 308 -14.16 -6.82 -8.69
C ASP A 308 -13.77 -7.15 -7.25
N LEU A 309 -14.69 -6.90 -6.32
CA LEU A 309 -14.43 -7.07 -4.89
C LEU A 309 -14.27 -8.54 -4.48
N PRO A 310 -15.09 -9.50 -4.97
CA PRO A 310 -14.82 -10.92 -4.75
C PRO A 310 -13.40 -11.33 -5.18
N ALA A 311 -12.99 -11.01 -6.41
CA ALA A 311 -11.64 -11.36 -6.88
C ALA A 311 -10.54 -10.64 -6.10
N THR A 312 -10.80 -9.41 -5.64
CA THR A 312 -9.85 -8.65 -4.80
C THR A 312 -9.64 -9.32 -3.44
N VAL A 313 -10.71 -9.77 -2.78
CA VAL A 313 -10.61 -10.46 -1.48
C VAL A 313 -9.86 -11.79 -1.64
N GLU A 314 -10.16 -12.58 -2.67
CA GLU A 314 -9.45 -13.83 -2.97
C GLU A 314 -7.95 -13.61 -3.26
N MET A 315 -7.62 -12.54 -3.98
CA MET A 315 -6.22 -12.19 -4.24
C MET A 315 -5.49 -11.75 -2.97
N LEU A 316 -6.14 -10.99 -2.08
CA LEU A 316 -5.57 -10.61 -0.78
C LEU A 316 -5.32 -11.83 0.11
N ASP A 317 -6.24 -12.80 0.12
CA ASP A 317 -6.07 -14.08 0.82
C ASP A 317 -4.88 -14.87 0.24
N THR A 318 -4.81 -14.98 -1.10
CA THR A 318 -3.70 -15.65 -1.81
C THR A 318 -2.35 -15.01 -1.50
N LEU A 319 -2.31 -13.68 -1.37
CA LEU A 319 -1.10 -12.93 -1.01
C LEU A 319 -0.78 -13.00 0.49
N GLY A 320 -1.69 -13.51 1.32
CA GLY A 320 -1.52 -13.61 2.77
C GLY A 320 -1.58 -12.27 3.49
N VAL A 321 -2.39 -11.33 3.00
CA VAL A 321 -2.64 -10.01 3.62
C VAL A 321 -3.84 -10.12 4.56
N PRO A 322 -3.67 -10.01 5.89
CA PRO A 322 -4.80 -10.12 6.81
C PRO A 322 -5.75 -8.93 6.71
N LEU A 323 -7.04 -9.23 6.79
CA LEU A 323 -8.16 -8.30 6.77
C LEU A 323 -8.81 -8.26 8.15
N ILE A 324 -8.80 -7.09 8.79
CA ILE A 324 -9.46 -6.84 10.07
C ILE A 324 -10.58 -5.84 9.86
N GLY A 325 -11.81 -6.15 10.26
CA GLY A 325 -12.93 -5.22 10.22
C GLY A 325 -13.05 -4.43 11.53
N LEU A 326 -13.18 -3.11 11.46
CA LEU A 326 -13.52 -2.29 12.64
C LEU A 326 -15.04 -2.27 12.80
N ASN A 327 -15.53 -2.88 13.88
CA ASN A 327 -16.97 -3.02 14.18
C ASN A 327 -17.80 -3.67 13.06
N THR A 328 -17.17 -4.52 12.24
CA THR A 328 -17.83 -5.23 11.15
C THR A 328 -17.17 -6.59 10.88
N PRO A 329 -17.94 -7.65 10.57
CA PRO A 329 -17.40 -8.91 10.08
C PRO A 329 -17.24 -8.92 8.54
N TYR A 330 -17.59 -7.85 7.85
CA TYR A 330 -17.63 -7.79 6.39
C TYR A 330 -16.54 -6.89 5.81
N PHE A 331 -16.07 -7.24 4.61
CA PHE A 331 -15.20 -6.37 3.83
C PHE A 331 -16.03 -5.21 3.25
N PRO A 332 -15.74 -3.94 3.59
CA PRO A 332 -16.48 -2.79 3.08
C PRO A 332 -16.29 -2.62 1.58
N ARG A 333 -17.30 -2.07 0.92
CA ARG A 333 -17.33 -1.86 -0.54
C ARG A 333 -17.08 -0.39 -0.87
N PHE A 334 -16.11 0.21 -0.19
CA PHE A 334 -15.74 1.62 -0.27
C PHE A 334 -16.85 2.58 0.17
N LEU A 335 -17.72 3.03 -0.74
CA LEU A 335 -18.81 3.95 -0.40
C LEU A 335 -20.05 3.24 0.13
N CYS A 336 -20.08 1.91 0.09
CA CYS A 336 -21.15 1.08 0.60
C CYS A 336 -20.65 0.19 1.74
N ASP A 337 -21.57 -0.18 2.63
CA ASP A 337 -21.29 -1.15 3.67
C ASP A 337 -20.86 -2.52 3.11
N GLY A 338 -20.17 -3.27 3.96
CA GLY A 338 -19.85 -4.67 3.68
C GLY A 338 -21.06 -5.57 3.89
N ALA A 339 -21.13 -6.64 3.12
CA ALA A 339 -22.18 -7.66 3.22
C ALA A 339 -21.65 -9.02 2.75
N PRO A 340 -22.32 -10.13 3.10
CA PRO A 340 -22.01 -11.44 2.51
C PRO A 340 -21.98 -11.40 0.97
N PRO A 341 -21.14 -12.23 0.32
CA PRO A 341 -20.25 -13.24 0.92
C PRO A 341 -18.85 -12.69 1.26
N LEU A 342 -18.64 -11.36 1.31
CA LEU A 342 -17.31 -10.78 1.49
C LEU A 342 -17.01 -10.57 2.97
N PHE A 343 -16.19 -11.44 3.54
CA PHE A 343 -15.81 -11.42 4.95
C PHE A 343 -14.38 -10.92 5.14
N VAL A 344 -14.15 -10.26 6.28
CA VAL A 344 -12.79 -10.07 6.81
C VAL A 344 -12.36 -11.32 7.58
N ASN A 345 -11.06 -11.47 7.89
CA ASN A 345 -10.58 -12.60 8.67
C ASN A 345 -11.07 -12.54 10.13
N THR A 346 -11.20 -11.33 10.69
CA THR A 346 -11.68 -11.08 12.05
C THR A 346 -12.20 -9.66 12.19
N SER A 347 -13.06 -9.42 13.18
CA SER A 347 -13.50 -8.07 13.57
C SER A 347 -12.88 -7.66 14.91
N VAL A 348 -12.62 -6.38 15.08
CA VAL A 348 -12.22 -5.74 16.34
C VAL A 348 -13.22 -4.64 16.71
N THR A 349 -13.29 -4.32 18.00
CA THR A 349 -14.30 -3.36 18.51
C THR A 349 -13.79 -1.91 18.55
N ASP A 350 -12.48 -1.73 18.66
CA ASP A 350 -11.85 -0.42 18.77
C ASP A 350 -10.45 -0.36 18.13
N GLU A 351 -9.88 0.83 18.08
CA GLU A 351 -8.56 1.10 17.53
C GLU A 351 -7.41 0.51 18.36
N ARG A 352 -7.63 0.28 19.66
CA ARG A 352 -6.65 -0.33 20.57
C ARG A 352 -6.47 -1.81 20.24
N GLU A 353 -7.55 -2.54 20.00
CA GLU A 353 -7.52 -3.92 19.53
C GLU A 353 -6.87 -4.02 18.15
N ALA A 354 -7.22 -3.12 17.21
CA ALA A 354 -6.57 -3.06 15.90
C ALA A 354 -5.04 -2.87 16.02
N ALA A 355 -4.59 -1.94 16.86
CA ALA A 355 -3.18 -1.72 17.14
C ALA A 355 -2.50 -2.97 17.73
N TYR A 356 -3.18 -3.68 18.62
CA TYR A 356 -2.67 -4.89 19.26
C TYR A 356 -2.50 -6.05 18.26
N PHE A 357 -3.47 -6.25 17.37
CA PHE A 357 -3.37 -7.27 16.32
C PHE A 357 -2.20 -6.98 15.38
N PHE A 358 -2.06 -5.72 14.95
CA PHE A 358 -0.92 -5.32 14.13
C PHE A 358 0.41 -5.50 14.85
N ALA A 359 0.54 -5.03 16.10
CA ALA A 359 1.76 -5.21 16.91
C ALA A 359 2.12 -6.69 17.09
N THR A 360 1.13 -7.55 17.28
CA THR A 360 1.30 -8.99 17.43
C THR A 360 1.81 -9.62 16.13
N GLN A 361 1.22 -9.29 14.98
CA GLN A 361 1.71 -9.74 13.68
C GLN A 361 3.18 -9.32 13.46
N GLN A 362 3.51 -8.06 13.76
CA GLN A 362 4.88 -7.54 13.64
C GLN A 362 5.87 -8.31 14.54
N ALA A 363 5.46 -8.71 15.76
CA ALA A 363 6.29 -9.50 16.66
C ALA A 363 6.61 -10.90 16.11
N PHE A 364 5.61 -11.60 15.54
CA PHE A 364 5.80 -12.92 14.91
C PHE A 364 6.73 -12.85 13.69
N LEU A 365 6.58 -11.80 12.86
CA LEU A 365 7.45 -11.58 11.70
C LEU A 365 8.91 -11.35 12.12
N ARG A 366 9.14 -10.54 13.15
CA ARG A 366 10.49 -10.28 13.69
C ARG A 366 11.14 -11.54 14.24
N ALA A 367 10.43 -12.32 15.05
CA ALA A 367 10.95 -13.57 15.62
C ALA A 367 11.37 -14.58 14.53
N SER A 368 10.62 -14.61 13.42
CA SER A 368 10.92 -15.45 12.26
C SER A 368 12.17 -14.96 11.51
N GLN A 369 12.35 -13.64 11.38
CA GLN A 369 13.54 -13.03 10.77
C GLN A 369 14.82 -13.28 11.57
N ASP A 370 14.78 -13.13 12.89
CA ASP A 370 15.94 -13.35 13.77
C ASP A 370 16.45 -14.80 13.68
N SER A 371 15.52 -15.75 13.58
CA SER A 371 15.83 -17.18 13.43
C SER A 371 16.47 -17.52 12.06
N LEU A 372 16.05 -16.84 10.99
CA LEU A 372 16.57 -17.04 9.63
C LEU A 372 17.93 -16.36 9.40
N GLN A 373 18.20 -15.22 10.05
CA GLN A 373 19.51 -14.57 9.97
C GLN A 373 20.63 -15.45 10.57
N GLN A 374 20.32 -16.26 11.58
CA GLN A 374 21.29 -17.17 12.20
C GLN A 374 21.71 -18.33 11.28
N THR A 375 20.92 -18.70 10.27
CA THR A 375 21.18 -19.89 9.44
C THR A 375 21.86 -19.58 8.09
N GLN A 376 22.20 -18.32 7.79
CA GLN A 376 22.74 -17.85 6.49
C GLN A 376 21.93 -18.29 5.25
N GLN A 377 20.72 -18.82 5.44
CA GLN A 377 19.81 -19.18 4.35
C GLN A 377 19.03 -17.93 3.97
N HIS A 378 19.55 -17.20 2.98
CA HIS A 378 18.84 -16.11 2.31
C HIS A 378 17.68 -16.66 1.44
N THR A 379 16.64 -17.21 2.06
CA THR A 379 15.33 -17.32 1.41
C THR A 379 14.48 -16.13 1.86
N ALA A 380 14.63 -15.02 1.15
CA ALA A 380 13.74 -13.84 1.22
C ALA A 380 12.29 -14.28 0.91
N HIS A 381 11.22 -13.77 1.54
CA HIS A 381 10.86 -12.37 1.81
C HIS A 381 9.63 -12.30 2.76
N ASP A 382 9.63 -11.49 3.84
CA ASP A 382 8.51 -11.49 4.82
C ASP A 382 8.02 -10.13 5.40
N PRO A 383 7.73 -9.12 4.59
CA PRO A 383 6.76 -8.09 4.96
C PRO A 383 5.34 -8.63 4.75
N ARG A 384 4.40 -8.27 5.61
CA ARG A 384 2.99 -8.69 5.49
C ARG A 384 2.16 -7.53 6.00
N GLY A 385 1.79 -6.65 5.08
CA GLY A 385 0.88 -5.57 5.40
C GLY A 385 -0.41 -6.13 5.96
N MET A 386 -1.21 -5.25 6.53
CA MET A 386 -2.50 -5.60 7.11
C MET A 386 -3.50 -4.53 6.69
N LEU A 387 -4.74 -4.93 6.44
CA LEU A 387 -5.83 -4.00 6.23
C LEU A 387 -6.67 -3.89 7.49
N LEU A 388 -6.87 -2.65 7.96
CA LEU A 388 -7.99 -2.32 8.84
C LEU A 388 -9.11 -1.74 7.98
N CYS A 389 -10.14 -2.55 7.79
CA CYS A 389 -11.33 -2.29 7.01
C CYS A 389 -12.35 -1.53 7.86
N VAL A 390 -12.55 -0.25 7.56
CA VAL A 390 -13.46 0.65 8.28
C VAL A 390 -14.69 0.89 7.40
N PRO A 391 -15.91 0.52 7.84
CA PRO A 391 -17.13 0.85 7.10
C PRO A 391 -17.26 2.35 6.83
N PRO A 392 -17.90 2.77 5.73
CA PRO A 392 -18.26 4.16 5.56
C PRO A 392 -19.15 4.63 6.72
N PRO A 393 -19.09 5.91 7.14
CA PRO A 393 -19.99 6.40 8.17
C PRO A 393 -21.45 6.20 7.72
N ALA A 394 -22.24 5.51 8.56
CA ALA A 394 -23.57 5.01 8.18
C ALA A 394 -24.52 6.11 7.65
N ALA A 395 -24.43 7.33 8.16
CA ALA A 395 -25.24 8.46 7.72
C ALA A 395 -25.00 8.85 6.25
N TYR A 396 -23.84 8.50 5.68
CA TYR A 396 -23.44 8.88 4.32
C TYR A 396 -23.24 7.69 3.40
N ALA A 397 -23.33 6.46 3.91
CA ALA A 397 -23.14 5.23 3.15
C ALA A 397 -24.17 5.12 2.01
N LEU A 398 -23.70 4.76 0.82
CA LEU A 398 -24.55 4.56 -0.34
C LEU A 398 -25.18 3.17 -0.32
N GLN A 399 -26.35 3.05 -0.94
CA GLN A 399 -27.01 1.77 -1.13
C GLN A 399 -26.29 0.93 -2.21
N LEU A 400 -26.07 -0.35 -1.92
CA LEU A 400 -25.29 -1.23 -2.79
C LEU A 400 -25.93 -1.36 -4.19
N ASP A 401 -27.25 -1.61 -4.25
CA ASP A 401 -27.95 -1.77 -5.53
C ASP A 401 -27.90 -0.52 -6.40
N GLU A 402 -27.91 0.66 -5.78
CA GLU A 402 -27.73 1.93 -6.49
C GLU A 402 -26.32 2.01 -7.09
N MET A 403 -25.30 1.69 -6.28
CA MET A 403 -23.91 1.75 -6.70
C MET A 403 -23.60 0.74 -7.80
N GLU A 404 -24.09 -0.50 -7.70
CA GLU A 404 -23.90 -1.54 -8.72
C GLU A 404 -24.52 -1.12 -10.06
N ARG A 405 -25.75 -0.59 -10.05
CA ARG A 405 -26.38 -0.05 -11.27
C ARG A 405 -25.56 1.07 -11.91
N ALA A 406 -25.03 1.99 -11.09
CA ALA A 406 -24.21 3.09 -11.59
C ALA A 406 -22.87 2.61 -12.19
N VAL A 407 -22.25 1.59 -11.59
CA VAL A 407 -21.04 0.97 -12.11
C VAL A 407 -21.31 0.25 -13.43
N ASP A 408 -22.39 -0.54 -13.51
CA ASP A 408 -22.75 -1.26 -14.72
C ASP A 408 -23.07 -0.31 -15.89
N GLU A 409 -23.78 0.79 -15.62
CA GLU A 409 -23.99 1.86 -16.60
C GLU A 409 -22.67 2.50 -17.06
N GLY A 410 -21.75 2.76 -16.12
CA GLY A 410 -20.42 3.30 -16.40
C GLY A 410 -19.55 2.36 -17.25
N LEU A 411 -19.60 1.05 -16.98
CA LEU A 411 -18.91 0.03 -17.79
C LEU A 411 -19.48 -0.03 -19.22
N ALA A 412 -20.81 -0.05 -19.35
CA ALA A 412 -21.44 -0.02 -20.66
C ALA A 412 -21.08 1.27 -21.43
N GLN A 413 -20.97 2.40 -20.73
CA GLN A 413 -20.51 3.65 -21.34
C GLN A 413 -19.04 3.59 -21.76
N ALA A 414 -18.15 3.05 -20.92
CA ALA A 414 -16.74 2.88 -21.24
C ALA A 414 -16.56 2.04 -22.51
N ASP A 415 -17.36 0.99 -22.67
CA ASP A 415 -17.36 0.17 -23.88
C ASP A 415 -17.85 0.92 -25.13
N ARG A 416 -18.92 1.72 -25.00
CA ARG A 416 -19.44 2.54 -26.12
C ARG A 416 -18.42 3.56 -26.62
N VAL A 417 -17.64 4.17 -25.72
CA VAL A 417 -16.63 5.18 -26.09
C VAL A 417 -15.25 4.57 -26.37
N GLY A 418 -15.11 3.24 -26.26
CA GLY A 418 -13.86 2.54 -26.48
C GLY A 418 -12.77 2.85 -25.45
N ALA A 419 -13.15 3.28 -24.24
CA ALA A 419 -12.19 3.51 -23.14
C ALA A 419 -11.55 2.18 -22.72
N ARG A 420 -10.23 2.19 -22.52
CA ARG A 420 -9.44 1.00 -22.17
C ARG A 420 -8.41 1.33 -21.09
N GLY A 421 -8.07 0.35 -20.27
CA GLY A 421 -7.06 0.48 -19.22
C GLY A 421 -7.32 1.70 -18.29
N PRO A 422 -6.35 2.59 -18.08
CA PRO A 422 -6.49 3.75 -17.21
C PRO A 422 -7.67 4.68 -17.55
N ASP A 423 -8.09 4.73 -18.82
CA ASP A 423 -9.16 5.62 -19.31
C ASP A 423 -10.56 5.16 -18.90
N VAL A 424 -10.71 3.91 -18.43
CA VAL A 424 -12.00 3.37 -17.95
C VAL A 424 -12.42 4.02 -16.62
N THR A 425 -11.45 4.35 -15.76
CA THR A 425 -11.72 4.87 -14.42
C THR A 425 -12.45 6.22 -14.44
N PRO A 426 -12.01 7.25 -15.21
CA PRO A 426 -12.74 8.50 -15.31
C PRO A 426 -14.20 8.34 -15.74
N VAL A 427 -14.48 7.45 -16.71
CA VAL A 427 -15.85 7.19 -17.20
C VAL A 427 -16.73 6.60 -16.10
N LEU A 428 -16.20 5.66 -15.32
CA LEU A 428 -16.90 5.05 -14.19
C LEU A 428 -17.20 6.06 -13.08
N LEU A 429 -16.21 6.89 -12.71
CA LEU A 429 -16.38 7.89 -11.66
C LEU A 429 -17.43 8.94 -12.05
N ASP A 430 -17.45 9.33 -13.32
CA ASP A 430 -18.43 10.27 -13.87
C ASP A 430 -19.85 9.69 -13.90
N ALA A 431 -20.01 8.41 -14.29
CA ALA A 431 -21.29 7.71 -14.21
C ALA A 431 -21.82 7.62 -12.77
N VAL A 432 -20.95 7.25 -11.82
CA VAL A 432 -21.28 7.19 -10.39
C VAL A 432 -21.66 8.57 -9.84
N ALA A 433 -20.90 9.61 -10.20
CA ALA A 433 -21.19 10.98 -9.76
C ALA A 433 -22.58 11.45 -10.23
N ARG A 434 -22.94 11.17 -11.49
CA ARG A 434 -24.29 11.47 -12.02
C ARG A 434 -25.38 10.68 -11.32
N ALA A 435 -25.22 9.35 -11.22
CA ALA A 435 -26.24 8.47 -10.65
C ALA A 435 -26.57 8.84 -9.19
N THR A 436 -25.53 9.24 -8.44
CA THR A 436 -25.66 9.56 -7.01
C THR A 436 -25.94 11.04 -6.73
N GLN A 437 -26.01 11.89 -7.77
CA GLN A 437 -26.23 13.34 -7.66
C GLN A 437 -25.28 14.01 -6.65
N GLY A 438 -24.00 13.62 -6.66
CA GLY A 438 -22.97 14.14 -5.76
C GLY A 438 -22.89 13.47 -4.38
N ARG A 439 -23.83 12.58 -3.99
CA ARG A 439 -23.72 11.82 -2.73
C ARG A 439 -22.48 10.94 -2.66
N SER A 440 -22.01 10.41 -3.79
CA SER A 440 -20.75 9.66 -3.86
C SER A 440 -19.53 10.49 -3.47
N LEU A 441 -19.47 11.75 -3.90
CA LEU A 441 -18.40 12.67 -3.50
C LEU A 441 -18.48 12.97 -2.00
N ALA A 442 -19.68 13.30 -1.50
CA ALA A 442 -19.90 13.56 -0.07
C ALA A 442 -19.48 12.36 0.81
N CYS A 443 -19.92 11.15 0.45
CA CYS A 443 -19.54 9.92 1.14
C CYS A 443 -18.03 9.67 1.06
N ASN A 444 -17.40 9.89 -0.11
CA ASN A 444 -15.96 9.68 -0.29
C ASN A 444 -15.14 10.61 0.62
N LEU A 445 -15.52 11.89 0.70
CA LEU A 445 -14.86 12.85 1.59
C LEU A 445 -15.03 12.43 3.07
N ALA A 446 -16.23 12.01 3.48
CA ALA A 446 -16.48 11.51 4.83
C ALA A 446 -15.65 10.26 5.16
N VAL A 447 -15.56 9.31 4.22
CA VAL A 447 -14.73 8.10 4.33
C VAL A 447 -13.26 8.45 4.51
N LEU A 448 -12.71 9.31 3.64
CA LEU A 448 -11.31 9.70 3.67
C LEU A 448 -10.93 10.34 5.01
N VAL A 449 -11.76 11.27 5.49
CA VAL A 449 -11.55 11.94 6.78
C VAL A 449 -11.71 10.96 7.95
N ASN A 450 -12.74 10.10 7.95
CA ASN A 450 -12.94 9.11 8.99
C ASN A 450 -11.76 8.13 9.10
N ASN A 451 -11.27 7.64 7.96
CA ASN A 451 -10.15 6.70 7.92
C ASN A 451 -8.86 7.36 8.44
N ALA A 452 -8.62 8.64 8.14
CA ALA A 452 -7.48 9.38 8.68
C ALA A 452 -7.55 9.51 10.22
N ARG A 453 -8.74 9.76 10.77
CA ARG A 453 -8.95 9.81 12.22
C ARG A 453 -8.73 8.47 12.90
N VAL A 454 -9.35 7.41 12.36
CA VAL A 454 -9.17 6.03 12.86
C VAL A 454 -7.69 5.64 12.81
N ALA A 455 -7.00 5.91 11.69
CA ALA A 455 -5.59 5.63 11.57
C ALA A 455 -4.73 6.35 12.62
N ALA A 456 -5.02 7.62 12.90
CA ALA A 456 -4.32 8.37 13.93
C ALA A 456 -4.53 7.79 15.32
N ARG A 457 -5.77 7.41 15.67
CA ARG A 457 -6.06 6.72 16.93
C ARG A 457 -5.33 5.38 17.05
N VAL A 458 -5.31 4.57 15.99
CA VAL A 458 -4.54 3.32 15.95
C VAL A 458 -3.04 3.58 16.11
N ALA A 459 -2.51 4.62 15.47
CA ALA A 459 -1.10 5.00 15.60
C ALA A 459 -0.76 5.38 17.05
N VAL A 460 -1.60 6.17 17.71
CA VAL A 460 -1.43 6.54 19.12
C VAL A 460 -1.49 5.30 20.01
N GLU A 461 -2.46 4.41 19.83
CA GLU A 461 -2.55 3.17 20.59
C GLU A 461 -1.34 2.25 20.38
N LEU A 462 -0.82 2.17 19.15
CA LEU A 462 0.38 1.41 18.85
C LEU A 462 1.60 1.93 19.63
N THR A 463 1.77 3.26 19.73
CA THR A 463 2.88 3.84 20.52
C THR A 463 2.75 3.55 22.01
N ARG A 464 1.53 3.64 22.58
CA ARG A 464 1.25 3.31 23.99
C ARG A 464 1.59 1.86 24.31
N GLN A 465 1.22 0.92 23.44
CA GLN A 465 1.46 -0.51 23.64
C GLN A 465 2.94 -0.90 23.53
N VAL A 466 3.71 -0.20 22.69
CA VAL A 466 5.17 -0.39 22.62
C VAL A 466 5.85 0.17 23.87
N GLY A 467 5.43 1.34 24.36
CA GLY A 467 5.98 1.93 25.59
C GLY A 467 5.61 1.19 26.87
N GLY A 468 4.41 0.61 26.95
CA GLY A 468 3.90 -0.10 28.12
C GLY A 468 4.52 -1.48 28.40
N ARG A 469 5.35 -2.02 27.50
CA ARG A 469 6.10 -3.27 27.75
C ARG A 469 7.44 -3.05 28.48
N HIS A 470 7.73 -1.81 28.90
CA HIS A 470 8.95 -1.44 29.65
C HIS A 470 8.66 -0.85 31.04
N ALA A 471 7.40 -0.87 31.50
CA ALA A 471 7.00 -0.38 32.83
C ALA A 471 6.62 -1.54 33.75
#